data_AF-A0A429THX6-F1
#
_entry.id   AF-A0A429THX6-F1
#
_cell.length_a   1.000
_cell.length_b   1.000
_cell.length_c   1.000
_cell.angle_alpha   90.00
_cell.angle_beta   90.00
_cell.angle_gamma   90.00
#
_symmetry.space_group_name_H-M   'P 1'
#
loop_
_entity.id
_entity.type
_entity.pdbx_description
1 polymer ?
#
loop_
_entity_poly.entity_id
_entity_poly.type
_entity_poly.pdbx_seq_one_letter_code
_entity_poly.pdbx_strand_id
1 'polypeptide(L)'
;MGHSELWVGVLTALTALGASWITARATSRAALAQARTAARAQALREQRERRRSTYREMMGCAHAFFEVTWQIDAVDAAPDREAGDRLLAQMYENMAPAIGNLNRANHEVRLDGPAAVSDASERVRQAARHVQPRLKALAGATTPEPRRAYDAAFTDFRDAYTTFIGLARQALEAEEM
;
A
#
# COMPACT_ATOMS: atom_id res chain seq x y z
N MET A 1 -71.40 -39.55 8.60
CA MET A 1 -70.89 -38.17 8.76
C MET A 1 -69.42 -38.21 9.19
N GLY A 2 -68.50 -38.56 8.29
CA GLY A 2 -67.07 -38.65 8.62
C GLY A 2 -66.12 -38.47 7.44
N HIS A 3 -66.65 -38.34 6.22
CA HIS A 3 -65.85 -38.25 4.98
C HIS A 3 -65.44 -36.81 4.67
N SER A 4 -66.28 -35.83 5.03
CA SER A 4 -66.05 -34.41 4.74
C SER A 4 -65.03 -33.75 5.69
N GLU A 5 -65.03 -34.13 6.97
CA GLU A 5 -64.08 -33.57 7.96
C GLU A 5 -62.65 -34.06 7.73
N LEU A 6 -62.46 -35.34 7.37
CA LEU A 6 -61.17 -35.89 6.99
C LEU A 6 -60.60 -35.20 5.74
N TRP A 7 -61.44 -34.90 4.75
CA TRP A 7 -61.04 -34.20 3.53
C TRP A 7 -60.60 -32.75 3.79
N VAL A 8 -61.30 -32.04 4.68
CA VAL A 8 -60.93 -30.67 5.08
C VAL A 8 -59.61 -30.66 5.86
N GLY A 9 -59.36 -31.66 6.71
CA GLY A 9 -58.09 -31.82 7.42
C GLY A 9 -56.90 -32.04 6.48
N VAL A 10 -57.06 -32.92 5.48
CA VAL A 10 -56.03 -33.17 4.46
C VAL A 10 -55.74 -31.91 3.63
N LEU A 11 -56.78 -31.17 3.22
CA LEU A 11 -56.62 -29.94 2.45
C LEU A 11 -55.87 -28.85 3.26
N THR A 12 -56.16 -28.76 4.55
CA THR A 12 -55.51 -27.81 5.47
C THR A 12 -54.04 -28.17 5.68
N ALA A 13 -53.73 -29.45 5.90
CA ALA A 13 -52.36 -29.93 6.07
C ALA A 13 -51.50 -29.71 4.81
N LEU A 14 -52.06 -29.97 3.61
CA LEU A 14 -51.40 -29.67 2.33
C LEU A 14 -51.12 -28.18 2.16
N THR A 15 -52.07 -27.33 2.55
CA THR A 15 -51.91 -25.87 2.49
C THR A 15 -50.81 -25.40 3.44
N ALA A 16 -50.76 -25.92 4.66
CA ALA A 16 -49.72 -25.60 5.64
C ALA A 16 -48.32 -26.05 5.18
N LEU A 17 -48.20 -27.23 4.57
CA LEU A 17 -46.94 -27.73 4.00
C LEU A 17 -46.49 -26.88 2.80
N GLY A 18 -47.42 -26.48 1.93
CA GLY A 18 -47.14 -25.59 0.81
C GLY A 18 -46.64 -24.21 1.26
N ALA A 19 -47.32 -23.61 2.24
CA ALA A 19 -46.90 -22.33 2.83
C ALA A 19 -45.53 -22.45 3.52
N SER A 20 -45.29 -23.54 4.25
CA SER A 20 -44.01 -23.81 4.91
C SER A 20 -42.86 -23.97 3.91
N TRP A 21 -43.08 -24.71 2.81
CA TRP A 21 -42.07 -24.90 1.77
C TRP A 21 -41.75 -23.59 1.02
N ILE A 22 -42.77 -22.80 0.67
CA ILE A 22 -42.58 -21.48 0.05
C ILE A 22 -41.79 -20.57 0.97
N THR A 23 -42.13 -20.56 2.26
CA THR A 23 -41.42 -19.78 3.28
C THR A 23 -39.97 -20.23 3.42
N ALA A 24 -39.70 -21.54 3.54
CA ALA A 24 -38.35 -22.10 3.62
C ALA A 24 -37.51 -21.80 2.37
N ARG A 25 -38.13 -21.80 1.18
CA ARG A 25 -37.46 -21.43 -0.08
C ARG A 25 -37.18 -19.93 -0.15
N ALA A 26 -38.09 -19.08 0.33
CA ALA A 26 -37.89 -17.65 0.38
C ALA A 26 -36.79 -17.26 1.38
N THR A 27 -36.79 -17.83 2.58
CA THR A 27 -35.78 -17.58 3.61
C THR A 27 -34.39 -18.06 3.18
N SER A 28 -34.27 -19.23 2.55
CA SER A 28 -32.99 -19.71 2.02
C SER A 28 -32.43 -18.83 0.90
N ARG A 29 -33.26 -18.33 -0.02
CA ARG A 29 -32.82 -17.38 -1.06
C ARG A 29 -32.40 -16.03 -0.46
N ALA A 30 -33.13 -15.53 0.53
CA ALA A 30 -32.76 -14.31 1.24
C ALA A 30 -31.43 -14.49 2.00
N ALA A 31 -31.26 -15.61 2.69
CA ALA A 31 -30.02 -15.95 3.40
C ALA A 31 -28.83 -16.08 2.44
N LEU A 32 -29.00 -16.70 1.26
CA LEU A 32 -27.96 -16.76 0.24
C LEU A 32 -27.61 -15.37 -0.33
N ALA A 33 -28.61 -14.51 -0.54
CA ALA A 33 -28.36 -13.14 -0.99
C ALA A 33 -27.62 -12.31 0.08
N GLN A 34 -28.01 -12.44 1.35
CA GLN A 34 -27.33 -11.82 2.48
C GLN A 34 -25.90 -12.36 2.64
N ALA A 35 -25.70 -13.68 2.55
CA ALA A 35 -24.38 -14.30 2.63
C ALA A 35 -23.45 -13.84 1.49
N ARG A 36 -23.95 -13.77 0.25
CA ARG A 36 -23.18 -13.24 -0.90
C ARG A 36 -22.84 -11.76 -0.72
N THR A 37 -23.76 -10.98 -0.18
CA THR A 37 -23.54 -9.56 0.09
C THR A 37 -22.49 -9.38 1.19
N ALA A 38 -22.59 -10.15 2.27
CA ALA A 38 -21.61 -10.16 3.34
C ALA A 38 -20.22 -10.61 2.86
N ALA A 39 -20.14 -11.65 2.04
CA ALA A 39 -18.88 -12.13 1.47
C ALA A 39 -18.22 -11.09 0.56
N ARG A 40 -18.99 -10.38 -0.27
CA ARG A 40 -18.48 -9.28 -1.10
C ARG A 40 -18.01 -8.10 -0.26
N ALA A 41 -18.79 -7.71 0.74
CA ALA A 41 -18.41 -6.64 1.66
C ALA A 41 -17.12 -6.99 2.43
N GLN A 42 -16.98 -8.25 2.85
CA GLN A 42 -15.77 -8.73 3.52
C GLN A 42 -14.56 -8.71 2.58
N ALA A 43 -14.70 -9.21 1.35
CA ALA A 43 -13.61 -9.19 0.36
C ALA A 43 -13.13 -7.75 0.05
N LEU A 44 -14.05 -6.78 -0.05
CA LEU A 44 -13.71 -5.38 -0.24
C LEU A 44 -12.95 -4.80 0.97
N ARG A 45 -13.38 -5.12 2.19
CA ARG A 45 -12.67 -4.70 3.41
C ARG A 45 -11.27 -5.28 3.48
N GLU A 46 -11.12 -6.57 3.16
CA GLU A 46 -9.81 -7.23 3.13
C GLU A 46 -8.89 -6.63 2.09
N GLN A 47 -9.40 -6.33 0.89
CA GLN A 47 -8.63 -5.63 -0.14
C GLN A 47 -8.18 -4.24 0.31
N ARG A 48 -9.08 -3.50 0.96
CA ARG A 48 -8.79 -2.16 1.48
C ARG A 48 -7.73 -2.17 2.59
N GLU A 49 -7.81 -3.12 3.53
CA GLU A 49 -6.81 -3.25 4.59
C GLU A 49 -5.45 -3.67 4.04
N ARG A 50 -5.42 -4.58 3.03
CA ARG A 50 -4.19 -4.92 2.31
C ARG A 50 -3.56 -3.68 1.67
N ARG A 51 -4.32 -2.90 0.90
CA ARG A 51 -3.83 -1.64 0.30
C ARG A 51 -3.25 -0.69 1.33
N ARG A 52 -3.95 -0.48 2.44
CA ARG A 52 -3.48 0.38 3.53
C ARG A 52 -2.17 -0.10 4.14
N SER A 53 -2.04 -1.42 4.34
CA SER A 53 -0.81 -2.04 4.82
C SER A 53 0.34 -1.84 3.83
N THR A 54 0.12 -2.15 2.56
CA THR A 54 1.09 -2.01 1.47
C THR A 54 1.59 -0.57 1.33
N TYR A 55 0.70 0.42 1.39
CA TYR A 55 1.09 1.83 1.33
C TYR A 55 1.89 2.27 2.56
N ARG A 56 1.51 1.78 3.75
CA ARG A 56 2.24 2.06 4.98
C ARG A 56 3.65 1.48 4.93
N GLU A 57 3.81 0.27 4.39
CA GLU A 57 5.13 -0.34 4.21
C GLU A 57 6.00 0.47 3.24
N MET A 58 5.45 0.90 2.11
CA MET A 58 6.17 1.78 1.17
C MET A 58 6.60 3.10 1.82
N MET A 59 5.72 3.74 2.59
CA MET A 59 6.06 4.94 3.36
C MET A 59 7.16 4.68 4.39
N GLY A 60 7.09 3.56 5.10
CA GLY A 60 8.13 3.14 6.05
C GLY A 60 9.50 2.95 5.38
N CYS A 61 9.52 2.28 4.22
CA CYS A 61 10.76 2.08 3.45
C CYS A 61 11.33 3.40 2.90
N ALA A 62 10.47 4.30 2.40
CA ALA A 62 10.88 5.61 1.92
C ALA A 62 11.42 6.50 3.05
N HIS A 63 10.79 6.43 4.23
CA HIS A 63 11.28 7.13 5.41
C HIS A 63 12.64 6.58 5.88
N ALA A 64 12.81 5.27 5.93
CA ALA A 64 14.11 4.67 6.26
C ALA A 64 15.22 5.09 5.29
N PHE A 65 14.90 5.24 4.00
CA PHE A 65 15.83 5.79 3.01
C PHE A 65 16.14 7.27 3.28
N PHE A 66 15.13 8.06 3.62
CA PHE A 66 15.29 9.47 3.99
C PHE A 66 16.21 9.66 5.20
N GLU A 67 16.08 8.81 6.23
CA GLU A 67 16.95 8.84 7.42
C GLU A 67 18.43 8.61 7.07
N VAL A 68 18.73 7.75 6.10
CA VAL A 68 20.10 7.57 5.61
C VAL A 68 20.59 8.84 4.93
N THR A 69 19.76 9.48 4.11
CA THR A 69 20.15 10.71 3.41
C THR A 69 20.33 11.92 4.34
N TRP A 70 19.60 11.97 5.46
CA TRP A 70 19.72 13.05 6.45
C TRP A 70 21.10 13.10 7.13
N GLN A 71 21.84 11.98 7.13
CA GLN A 71 23.21 11.92 7.65
C GLN A 71 24.19 12.81 6.86
N ILE A 72 23.78 13.37 5.71
CA ILE A 72 24.61 14.30 4.93
C ILE A 72 25.00 15.55 5.74
N ASP A 73 24.17 16.00 6.67
CA ASP A 73 24.51 17.13 7.55
C ASP A 73 25.70 16.80 8.47
N ALA A 74 25.84 15.53 8.87
CA ALA A 74 26.98 15.07 9.65
C ALA A 74 28.26 15.00 8.81
N VAL A 75 28.14 14.72 7.51
CA VAL A 75 29.26 14.82 6.55
C VAL A 75 29.73 16.27 6.42
N ASP A 76 28.78 17.21 6.31
CA ASP A 76 29.08 18.64 6.19
C ASP A 76 29.72 19.22 7.47
N ALA A 77 29.34 18.67 8.63
CA ALA A 77 29.90 19.07 9.92
C ALA A 77 31.21 18.35 10.28
N ALA A 78 31.73 17.47 9.43
CA ALA A 78 32.93 16.69 9.73
C ALA A 78 34.17 17.59 9.91
N PRO A 79 35.05 17.28 10.89
CA PRO A 79 36.22 18.12 11.20
C PRO A 79 37.31 18.07 10.12
N ASP A 80 37.35 16.99 9.35
CA ASP A 80 38.31 16.78 8.27
C ASP A 80 37.71 15.91 7.15
N ARG A 81 38.41 15.87 6.02
CA ARG A 81 37.97 15.16 4.82
C ARG A 81 37.93 13.65 5.00
N GLU A 82 38.85 13.07 5.78
CA GLU A 82 38.85 11.63 6.01
C GLU A 82 37.65 11.20 6.85
N ALA A 83 37.26 12.00 7.85
CA ALA A 83 36.05 11.81 8.63
C ALA A 83 34.80 11.92 7.75
N GLY A 84 34.74 12.92 6.87
CA GLY A 84 33.66 13.06 5.89
C GLY A 84 33.56 11.87 4.92
N ASP A 85 34.68 11.44 4.34
CA ASP A 85 34.72 10.29 3.43
C ASP A 85 34.32 8.97 4.13
N ARG A 86 34.69 8.78 5.41
CA ARG A 86 34.22 7.63 6.22
C ARG A 86 32.71 7.65 6.43
N LEU A 87 32.13 8.81 6.74
CA LEU A 87 30.68 8.96 6.89
C LEU A 87 29.95 8.72 5.58
N LEU A 88 30.46 9.23 4.45
CA LEU A 88 29.91 8.97 3.12
C LEU A 88 29.93 7.48 2.75
N ALA A 89 31.01 6.77 3.09
CA ALA A 89 31.10 5.33 2.90
C ALA A 89 30.01 4.59 3.71
N GLN A 90 29.84 4.96 4.99
CA GLN A 90 28.80 4.38 5.85
C GLN A 90 27.38 4.67 5.32
N MET A 91 27.12 5.91 4.87
CA MET A 91 25.85 6.27 4.24
C MET A 91 25.59 5.42 2.99
N TYR A 92 26.61 5.22 2.15
CA TYR A 92 26.50 4.43 0.92
C TYR A 92 26.19 2.95 1.21
N GLU A 93 26.84 2.36 2.21
CA GLU A 93 26.58 0.99 2.66
C GLU A 93 25.14 0.83 3.20
N ASN A 94 24.66 1.80 3.97
CA ASN A 94 23.30 1.81 4.51
C ASN A 94 22.22 2.07 3.46
N MET A 95 22.56 2.72 2.35
CA MET A 95 21.62 3.06 1.29
C MET A 95 21.20 1.83 0.47
N ALA A 96 22.10 0.87 0.24
CA ALA A 96 21.81 -0.34 -0.51
C ALA A 96 20.65 -1.19 0.07
N PRO A 97 20.64 -1.56 1.37
CA PRO A 97 19.52 -2.29 1.96
C PRO A 97 18.23 -1.46 1.99
N ALA A 98 18.30 -0.14 2.19
CA ALA A 98 17.14 0.73 2.12
C ALA A 98 16.49 0.73 0.71
N ILE A 99 17.30 0.80 -0.35
CA ILE A 99 16.83 0.65 -1.74
C ILE A 99 16.26 -0.76 -1.98
N GLY A 100 16.86 -1.79 -1.39
CA GLY A 100 16.34 -3.16 -1.43
C GLY A 100 14.92 -3.27 -0.88
N ASN A 101 14.70 -2.69 0.30
CA ASN A 101 13.38 -2.63 0.94
C ASN A 101 12.37 -1.82 0.11
N LEU A 102 12.79 -0.67 -0.44
CA LEU A 102 11.97 0.12 -1.37
C LEU A 102 11.55 -0.66 -2.61
N ASN A 103 12.44 -1.49 -3.18
CA ASN A 103 12.08 -2.31 -4.34
C ASN A 103 11.00 -3.34 -4.00
N ARG A 104 11.10 -3.97 -2.83
CA ARG A 104 10.11 -4.94 -2.34
C ARG A 104 8.76 -4.28 -2.10
N ALA A 105 8.73 -3.17 -1.34
CA ALA A 105 7.49 -2.44 -1.07
C ALA A 105 6.84 -1.89 -2.36
N ASN A 106 7.64 -1.38 -3.31
CA ASN A 106 7.12 -0.95 -4.61
C ASN A 106 6.46 -2.09 -5.40
N HIS A 107 7.02 -3.30 -5.32
CA HIS A 107 6.43 -4.46 -5.98
C HIS A 107 5.02 -4.75 -5.45
N GLU A 108 4.83 -4.66 -4.14
CA GLU A 108 3.53 -4.86 -3.49
C GLU A 108 2.55 -3.75 -3.87
N VAL A 109 2.97 -2.47 -3.85
CA VAL A 109 2.14 -1.34 -4.29
C VAL A 109 1.67 -1.51 -5.73
N ARG A 110 2.52 -2.06 -6.60
CA ARG A 110 2.19 -2.32 -8.00
C ARG A 110 1.15 -3.44 -8.17
N LEU A 111 1.05 -4.37 -7.23
CA LEU A 111 0.07 -5.45 -7.27
C LEU A 111 -1.29 -4.99 -6.71
N ASP A 112 -1.28 -4.21 -5.64
CA ASP A 112 -2.49 -3.88 -4.89
C ASP A 112 -3.09 -2.51 -5.26
N GLY A 113 -2.26 -1.56 -5.68
CA GLY A 113 -2.63 -0.16 -5.88
C GLY A 113 -3.26 0.17 -7.24
N PRO A 114 -4.06 1.26 -7.33
CA PRO A 114 -4.43 1.85 -8.61
C PRO A 114 -3.20 2.29 -9.40
N ALA A 115 -3.30 2.29 -10.73
CA ALA A 115 -2.18 2.61 -11.64
C ALA A 115 -1.44 3.90 -11.28
N ALA A 116 -2.16 4.97 -10.93
CA ALA A 116 -1.56 6.25 -10.54
C ALA A 116 -0.68 6.15 -9.27
N VAL A 117 -1.09 5.34 -8.29
CA VAL A 117 -0.33 5.10 -7.05
C VAL A 117 0.89 4.24 -7.34
N SER A 118 0.74 3.21 -8.18
CA SER A 118 1.85 2.35 -8.62
C SER A 118 2.90 3.12 -9.42
N ASP A 119 2.49 4.01 -10.32
CA ASP A 119 3.42 4.87 -11.06
C ASP A 119 4.14 5.85 -10.13
N ALA A 120 3.46 6.35 -9.11
CA ALA A 120 4.06 7.22 -8.12
C ALA A 120 5.08 6.48 -7.23
N SER A 121 4.78 5.26 -6.77
CA SER A 121 5.75 4.46 -6.00
C SER A 121 6.97 4.10 -6.84
N GLU A 122 6.78 3.86 -8.13
CA GLU A 122 7.86 3.59 -9.05
C GLU A 122 8.78 4.81 -9.22
N ARG A 123 8.20 6.02 -9.32
CA ARG A 123 8.99 7.27 -9.35
C ARG A 123 9.81 7.45 -8.07
N VAL A 124 9.24 7.16 -6.89
CA VAL A 124 9.98 7.21 -5.61
C VAL A 124 11.19 6.28 -5.66
N ARG A 125 10.98 5.04 -6.10
CA ARG A 125 12.03 4.02 -6.22
C ARG A 125 13.13 4.44 -7.19
N GLN A 126 12.77 5.00 -8.34
CA GLN A 126 13.73 5.48 -9.34
C GLN A 126 14.55 6.66 -8.82
N ALA A 127 13.90 7.64 -8.20
CA ALA A 127 14.57 8.79 -7.60
C ALA A 127 15.55 8.36 -6.50
N ALA A 128 15.15 7.44 -5.61
CA ALA A 128 16.03 6.88 -4.58
C ALA A 128 17.27 6.18 -5.19
N ARG A 129 17.09 5.44 -6.29
CA ARG A 129 18.21 4.82 -7.02
C ARG A 129 19.12 5.83 -7.70
N HIS A 130 18.61 7.01 -8.06
CA HIS A 130 19.42 8.09 -8.64
C HIS A 130 20.25 8.84 -7.60
N VAL A 131 19.83 8.87 -6.33
CA VAL A 131 20.60 9.47 -5.24
C VAL A 131 21.89 8.68 -4.96
N GLN A 132 21.84 7.34 -5.00
CA GLN A 132 22.99 6.49 -4.66
C GLN A 132 24.29 6.80 -5.43
N PRO A 133 24.31 6.87 -6.78
CA PRO A 133 25.52 7.23 -7.51
C PRO A 133 25.96 8.68 -7.23
N ARG A 134 25.05 9.59 -6.89
CA ARG A 134 25.37 10.98 -6.55
C ARG A 134 26.03 11.08 -5.18
N LEU A 135 25.57 10.30 -4.20
CA LEU A 135 26.22 10.19 -2.89
C LEU A 135 27.66 9.68 -3.05
N LYS A 136 27.86 8.65 -3.87
CA LYS A 136 29.20 8.12 -4.15
C LYS A 136 30.13 9.16 -4.79
N ALA A 137 29.60 10.03 -5.64
CA ALA A 137 30.36 11.07 -6.30
C ALA A 137 30.81 12.21 -5.36
N LEU A 138 30.26 12.29 -4.14
CA LEU A 138 30.72 13.24 -3.12
C LEU A 138 32.08 12.81 -2.54
N ALA A 139 32.34 11.50 -2.48
CA ALA A 139 33.59 11.00 -1.93
C ALA A 139 34.77 11.51 -2.77
N GLY A 140 35.67 12.24 -2.12
CA GLY A 140 36.81 12.84 -2.77
C GLY A 140 36.53 14.05 -3.68
N ALA A 141 35.30 14.58 -3.71
CA ALA A 141 34.97 15.77 -4.48
C ALA A 141 35.74 17.01 -3.95
N THR A 142 36.21 17.86 -4.86
CA THR A 142 36.86 19.15 -4.54
C THR A 142 36.08 20.35 -5.05
N THR A 143 35.05 20.12 -5.88
CA THR A 143 34.23 21.15 -6.49
C THR A 143 32.79 21.05 -5.95
N PRO A 144 31.99 22.13 -6.04
CA PRO A 144 30.62 22.13 -5.50
C PRO A 144 29.60 21.38 -6.36
N GLU A 145 29.91 21.04 -7.62
CA GLU A 145 28.96 20.41 -8.55
C GLU A 145 28.43 19.05 -8.07
N PRO A 146 29.25 18.11 -7.55
CA PRO A 146 28.75 16.84 -7.00
C PRO A 146 27.74 17.04 -5.87
N ARG A 147 27.94 18.04 -5.00
CA ARG A 147 26.99 18.35 -3.93
C ARG A 147 25.66 18.84 -4.48
N ARG A 148 25.68 19.82 -5.40
CA ARG A 148 24.45 20.30 -6.05
C ARG A 148 23.72 19.17 -6.78
N ALA A 149 24.45 18.26 -7.41
CA ALA A 149 23.89 17.11 -8.12
C ALA A 149 23.27 16.07 -7.17
N TYR A 150 23.78 15.95 -5.94
CA TYR A 150 23.17 15.16 -4.86
C TYR A 150 21.90 15.84 -4.33
N ASP A 151 21.98 17.13 -4.00
CA ASP A 151 20.84 17.90 -3.45
C ASP A 151 19.65 17.93 -4.41
N ALA A 152 19.92 18.06 -5.72
CA ALA A 152 18.90 17.98 -6.77
C ALA A 152 18.24 16.59 -6.81
N ALA A 153 19.03 15.51 -6.81
CA ALA A 153 18.49 14.15 -6.81
C ALA A 153 17.68 13.84 -5.54
N PHE A 154 18.11 14.38 -4.39
CA PHE A 154 17.38 14.24 -3.14
C PHE A 154 16.06 15.04 -3.14
N THR A 155 16.07 16.23 -3.74
CA THR A 155 14.85 17.02 -3.95
C THR A 155 13.86 16.27 -4.84
N ASP A 156 14.32 15.69 -5.95
CA ASP A 156 13.49 14.86 -6.83
C ASP A 156 12.87 13.67 -6.09
N PHE A 157 13.65 13.02 -5.21
CA PHE A 157 13.15 11.94 -4.36
C PHE A 157 12.05 12.41 -3.41
N ARG A 158 12.26 13.55 -2.73
CA ARG A 158 11.28 14.12 -1.81
C ARG A 158 9.98 14.46 -2.54
N ASP A 159 10.07 15.10 -3.70
CA ASP A 159 8.91 15.52 -4.47
C ASP A 159 8.12 14.31 -5.00
N ALA A 160 8.83 13.27 -5.46
CA ALA A 160 8.22 11.98 -5.80
C ALA A 160 7.52 11.34 -4.59
N TYR A 161 8.13 11.39 -3.41
CA TYR A 161 7.58 10.81 -2.19
C TYR A 161 6.33 11.55 -1.71
N THR A 162 6.34 12.89 -1.71
CA THR A 162 5.16 13.70 -1.41
C THR A 162 4.02 13.43 -2.39
N THR A 163 4.33 13.29 -3.68
CA THR A 163 3.34 12.93 -4.71
C THR A 163 2.72 11.57 -4.43
N PHE A 164 3.54 10.57 -4.08
CA PHE A 164 3.06 9.24 -3.70
C PHE A 164 2.13 9.29 -2.49
N ILE A 165 2.49 10.01 -1.42
CA ILE A 165 1.64 10.17 -0.23
C ILE A 165 0.28 10.78 -0.61
N GLY A 166 0.30 11.84 -1.42
CA GLY A 166 -0.92 12.50 -1.89
C GLY A 166 -1.86 11.56 -2.65
N LEU A 167 -1.32 10.79 -3.60
CA LEU A 167 -2.10 9.84 -4.39
C LEU A 167 -2.56 8.62 -3.57
N ALA A 168 -1.72 8.10 -2.67
CA ALA A 168 -2.09 7.01 -1.78
C ALA A 168 -3.24 7.41 -0.87
N ARG A 169 -3.22 8.64 -0.34
CA ARG A 169 -4.31 9.20 0.46
C ARG A 169 -5.60 9.33 -0.35
N GLN A 170 -5.54 9.93 -1.54
CA GLN A 170 -6.70 10.07 -2.42
C GLN A 170 -7.31 8.72 -2.79
N ALA A 171 -6.49 7.70 -3.05
CA ALA A 171 -6.97 6.35 -3.35
C ALA A 171 -7.71 5.73 -2.16
N LEU A 172 -7.25 5.96 -0.93
CA LEU A 172 -7.92 5.46 0.27
C LEU A 172 -9.21 6.23 0.61
N GLU A 173 -9.28 7.52 0.28
CA GLU A 173 -10.46 8.38 0.47
C GLU A 173 -11.54 8.14 -0.61
N ALA A 174 -11.14 7.92 -1.87
CA ALA A 174 -12.07 7.61 -2.96
C ALA A 174 -12.77 6.25 -2.79
N GLU A 175 -12.22 5.36 -1.97
CA GLU A 175 -12.85 4.10 -1.54
C GLU A 175 -13.80 4.27 -0.34
N GLU A 176 -13.90 5.47 0.26
CA GLU A 176 -14.84 5.79 1.34
C GLU A 176 -16.18 6.35 0.85
N MET A 177 -16.24 6.87 -0.38
CA MET A 177 -17.45 7.42 -1.01
C MET A 177 -18.16 6.37 -1.87
#